data_AF-A0A1W0W470-F1
#
_entry.id   AF-A0A1W0W470-F1
#
_cell.length_a   1.000
_cell.length_b   1.000
_cell.length_c   1.000
_cell.angle_alpha   90.00
_cell.angle_beta   90.00
_cell.angle_gamma   90.00
#
_symmetry.space_group_name_H-M   'P 1'
#
loop_
_entity.id
_entity.type
_entity.pdbx_description
1 polymer ?
#
loop_
_entity_poly.entity_id
_entity_poly.type
_entity_poly.pdbx_seq_one_letter_code
_entity_poly.pdbx_strand_id
1 'polypeptide(L)'
;MMEVVFSSFSKACLLSSCIIYGLPPSCIAEPCEQAYSLPNMPLLFAIAMVGATVGGLLARQRRGELARLNDQLRQINAALRRQAKIESYAPALSYAPVGSKIPESEVIVDPQKERLIAYLRTGKNYLRNQAPEKAFPEFKAALDLAQSLGDHVEEKKAARGLGASLQRQGKYKEAINYHSMVLNISKMTGEDAGVTEAYGAIADCYTELGELEKAGKFYDKYIARLENE
;
A
#
# COMPACT_ATOMS: atom_id res chain seq x y z
N MET A 1 -11.89 45.59 1.27
CA MET A 1 -11.82 44.51 2.29
C MET A 1 -10.49 43.72 2.25
N MET A 2 -9.49 44.10 1.44
CA MET A 2 -8.19 43.39 1.38
C MET A 2 -7.05 44.19 2.05
N GLU A 3 -7.15 45.52 2.12
CA GLU A 3 -6.17 46.39 2.80
C GLU A 3 -6.25 46.32 4.34
N VAL A 4 -7.43 46.03 4.90
CA VAL A 4 -7.63 45.96 6.36
C VAL A 4 -6.94 44.74 6.98
N VAL A 5 -6.83 43.64 6.23
CA VAL A 5 -6.20 42.38 6.69
C VAL A 5 -4.67 42.52 6.80
N PHE A 6 -4.05 43.27 5.89
CA PHE A 6 -2.59 43.50 5.90
C PHE A 6 -2.14 44.37 7.08
N SER A 7 -2.95 45.36 7.47
CA SER A 7 -2.68 46.20 8.66
C SER A 7 -2.73 45.40 9.97
N SER A 8 -3.66 44.45 10.07
CA SER A 8 -3.81 43.57 11.23
C SER A 8 -2.61 42.64 11.42
N PHE A 9 -2.07 42.08 10.33
CA PHE A 9 -0.93 41.15 10.40
C PHE A 9 0.38 41.84 10.78
N SER A 10 0.63 43.05 10.26
CA SER A 10 1.80 43.86 10.62
C SER A 10 1.78 44.27 12.10
N LYS A 11 0.60 44.62 12.63
CA LYS A 11 0.42 44.94 14.06
C LYS A 11 0.59 43.71 14.96
N ALA A 12 0.15 42.53 14.52
CA ALA A 12 0.32 41.28 15.27
C ALA A 12 1.79 40.85 15.40
N CYS A 13 2.60 41.03 14.34
CA CYS A 13 4.04 40.76 14.40
C CYS A 13 4.79 41.69 15.37
N LEU A 14 4.43 42.98 15.41
CA LEU A 14 5.04 43.93 16.35
C LEU A 14 4.73 43.61 17.82
N LEU A 15 3.52 43.14 18.12
CA LEU A 15 3.13 42.75 19.48
C LEU A 15 3.86 41.48 19.96
N SER A 16 4.12 40.51 19.07
CA SER A 16 4.89 39.31 19.40
C SER A 16 6.33 39.63 19.80
N SER A 17 6.96 40.60 19.15
CA SER A 17 8.34 40.99 19.45
C SER A 17 8.47 41.75 20.78
N CYS A 18 7.42 42.44 21.25
CA CYS A 18 7.46 43.18 22.52
C CYS A 18 7.41 42.27 23.76
N ILE A 19 6.80 41.08 23.67
CA ILE A 19 6.66 40.18 24.83
C ILE A 19 8.01 39.58 25.26
N ILE A 20 8.99 39.49 24.34
CA ILE A 20 10.32 38.93 24.62
C ILE A 20 11.20 39.90 25.45
N TYR A 21 10.91 41.21 25.43
CA TYR A 21 11.72 42.21 26.13
C TYR A 21 11.22 42.58 27.54
N GLY A 22 10.11 41.97 28.01
CA GLY A 22 9.41 42.39 29.22
C GLY A 22 9.62 41.55 30.48
N LEU A 23 10.38 40.45 30.45
CA LEU A 23 10.52 39.55 31.59
C LEU A 23 11.97 39.53 32.14
N PRO A 24 12.16 39.68 33.46
CA PRO A 24 13.49 39.70 34.08
C PRO A 24 14.15 38.30 34.01
N PRO A 25 15.47 38.21 33.74
CA PRO A 25 16.17 36.95 33.66
C PRO A 25 16.49 36.47 35.08
N SER A 26 15.60 35.69 35.68
CA SER A 26 15.85 35.09 36.99
C SER A 26 15.29 33.67 37.07
N CYS A 27 15.66 32.83 36.10
CA CYS A 27 15.61 31.37 36.23
C CYS A 27 16.84 30.80 35.52
N ILE A 28 17.85 30.47 36.32
CA ILE A 28 19.10 29.81 35.92
C ILE A 28 18.76 28.39 35.47
N ALA A 29 19.09 28.06 34.22
CA ALA A 29 19.34 26.70 33.79
C ALA A 29 20.77 26.69 33.23
N GLU A 30 21.63 25.86 33.83
CA GLU A 30 23.03 25.68 33.46
C GLU A 30 23.19 25.40 31.96
N PRO A 31 24.01 26.17 31.21
CA PRO A 31 24.39 25.77 29.87
C PRO A 31 25.57 24.81 29.94
N CYS A 32 25.30 23.54 29.66
CA CYS A 32 26.30 22.54 29.28
C CYS A 32 27.11 23.09 28.09
N GLU A 33 28.43 23.19 28.24
CA GLU A 33 29.34 23.56 27.15
C GLU A 33 29.25 22.53 26.02
N GLN A 34 28.56 22.88 24.94
CA GLN A 34 28.70 22.22 23.65
C GLN A 34 29.49 23.12 22.72
N ALA A 35 30.71 22.68 22.43
CA ALA A 35 31.60 23.26 21.45
C ALA A 35 31.07 23.07 20.03
N TYR A 36 30.07 23.88 19.66
CA TYR A 36 29.80 24.23 18.27
C TYR A 36 29.77 25.75 18.21
N SER A 37 30.82 26.32 17.64
CA SER A 37 30.95 27.74 17.38
C SER A 37 29.69 28.30 16.72
N LEU A 38 28.97 29.15 17.45
CA LEU A 38 27.83 29.96 17.02
C LEU A 38 28.33 31.22 16.27
N PRO A 39 28.44 31.20 14.94
CA PRO A 39 28.13 32.42 14.19
C PRO A 39 27.26 32.23 12.94
N ASN A 40 26.75 31.02 12.65
CA ASN A 40 26.01 30.75 11.39
C ASN A 40 24.49 30.54 11.52
N MET A 41 23.90 30.76 12.70
CA MET A 41 22.44 30.74 12.89
C MET A 41 21.66 31.61 11.88
N PRO A 42 22.00 32.90 11.64
CA PRO A 42 21.26 33.71 10.67
C PRO A 42 21.38 33.19 9.23
N LEU A 43 22.51 32.56 8.87
CA LEU A 43 22.71 31.95 7.56
C LEU A 43 21.84 30.70 7.38
N LEU A 44 21.72 29.85 8.40
CA LEU A 44 20.84 28.68 8.38
C LEU A 44 19.37 29.06 8.27
N PHE A 45 18.93 30.10 8.99
CA PHE A 45 17.57 30.64 8.87
C PHE A 45 17.31 31.21 7.47
N ALA A 46 18.28 31.90 6.86
CA ALA A 46 18.16 32.40 5.49
C ALA A 46 18.02 31.24 4.49
N ILE A 47 18.85 30.20 4.60
CA ILE A 47 18.78 29.01 3.74
C ILE A 47 17.44 28.28 3.92
N ALA A 48 16.98 28.11 5.16
CA ALA A 48 15.69 27.47 5.45
C ALA A 48 14.51 28.27 4.88
N MET A 49 14.53 29.60 4.98
CA MET A 49 13.51 30.48 4.40
C MET A 49 13.51 30.42 2.87
N VAL A 50 14.69 30.42 2.23
CA VAL A 50 14.80 30.26 0.77
C VAL A 50 14.30 28.87 0.34
N GLY A 51 14.67 27.80 1.06
CA GLY A 51 14.19 26.44 0.80
C GLY A 51 12.67 26.30 0.95
N ALA A 52 12.10 26.88 2.01
CA ALA A 52 10.65 26.85 2.26
C ALA A 52 9.87 27.67 1.23
N THR A 53 10.38 28.84 0.82
CA THR A 53 9.73 29.66 -0.20
C THR A 53 9.80 29.02 -1.58
N VAL A 54 10.97 28.56 -2.02
CA VAL A 54 11.14 27.91 -3.33
C VAL A 54 10.41 26.57 -3.37
N GLY A 55 10.53 25.73 -2.33
CA GLY A 55 9.82 24.46 -2.22
C GLY A 55 8.30 24.63 -2.18
N GLY A 56 7.81 25.65 -1.47
CA GLY A 56 6.39 26.00 -1.43
C GLY A 56 5.85 26.49 -2.78
N LEU A 57 6.61 27.33 -3.49
CA LEU A 57 6.23 27.82 -4.82
C LEU A 57 6.20 26.70 -5.85
N LEU A 58 7.24 25.85 -5.87
CA LEU A 58 7.37 24.75 -6.82
C LEU A 58 6.32 23.66 -6.55
N ALA A 59 5.97 23.40 -5.30
CA ALA A 59 4.88 22.51 -4.94
C ALA A 59 3.51 23.06 -5.38
N ARG A 60 3.28 24.37 -5.25
CA ARG A 60 2.06 25.03 -5.75
C ARG A 60 1.98 24.97 -7.28
N GLN A 61 3.08 25.18 -7.98
CA GLN A 61 3.15 25.08 -9.44
C GLN A 61 2.85 23.66 -9.92
N ARG A 62 3.49 22.64 -9.32
CA ARG A 62 3.20 21.22 -9.61
C ARG A 62 1.75 20.85 -9.30
N ARG A 63 1.17 21.35 -8.21
CA ARG A 63 -0.26 21.12 -7.90
C ARG A 63 -1.18 21.74 -8.95
N GLY A 64 -0.85 22.93 -9.45
CA GLY A 64 -1.60 23.58 -10.52
C GLY A 64 -1.52 22.81 -11.85
N GLU A 65 -0.32 22.36 -12.22
CA GLU A 65 -0.10 21.51 -13.39
C GLU A 65 -0.83 20.17 -13.28
N LEU A 66 -0.76 19.50 -12.12
CA LEU A 66 -1.47 18.25 -11.86
C LEU A 66 -2.99 18.44 -11.89
N ALA A 67 -3.51 19.52 -11.31
CA ALA A 67 -4.94 19.83 -11.36
C ALA A 67 -5.38 20.05 -12.81
N ARG A 68 -4.59 20.82 -13.58
CA ARG A 68 -4.85 21.07 -15.00
C ARG A 68 -4.81 19.79 -15.83
N LEU A 69 -3.80 18.93 -15.63
CA LEU A 69 -3.69 17.63 -16.30
C LEU A 69 -4.87 16.72 -15.95
N ASN A 70 -5.29 16.69 -14.68
CA ASN A 70 -6.44 15.89 -14.23
C ASN A 70 -7.75 16.39 -14.85
N ASP A 71 -7.94 17.72 -14.92
CA ASP A 71 -9.10 18.31 -15.57
C ASP A 71 -9.09 18.09 -17.09
N GLN A 72 -7.92 18.16 -17.74
CA GLN A 72 -7.74 17.77 -19.13
C GLN A 72 -8.08 16.30 -19.35
N LEU A 73 -7.60 15.39 -18.50
CA LEU A 73 -7.96 13.97 -18.53
C LEU A 73 -9.47 13.76 -18.36
N ARG A 74 -10.12 14.49 -17.45
CA ARG A 74 -11.58 14.45 -17.29
C ARG A 74 -12.31 14.94 -18.53
N GLN A 75 -11.85 16.03 -19.14
CA GLN A 75 -12.42 16.57 -20.37
C GLN A 75 -12.23 15.62 -21.55
N ILE A 76 -11.04 15.02 -21.71
CA ILE A 76 -10.75 14.01 -22.73
C ILE A 76 -11.65 12.78 -22.51
N ASN A 77 -11.75 12.28 -21.28
CA ASN A 77 -12.64 11.16 -20.96
C ASN A 77 -14.13 11.50 -21.17
N ALA A 78 -14.54 12.75 -20.99
CA ALA A 78 -15.90 13.20 -21.28
C ALA A 78 -16.13 13.35 -22.80
N ALA A 79 -15.15 13.86 -23.54
CA ALA A 79 -15.18 14.01 -24.99
C ALA A 79 -15.21 12.64 -25.68
N LEU A 80 -14.35 11.70 -25.27
CA LEU A 80 -14.34 10.32 -25.76
C LEU A 80 -15.67 9.62 -25.53
N ARG A 81 -16.32 9.82 -24.37
CA ARG A 81 -17.68 9.30 -24.14
C ARG A 81 -18.75 9.94 -25.04
N ARG A 82 -18.64 11.24 -25.32
CA ARG A 82 -19.57 11.92 -26.25
C ARG A 82 -19.33 11.46 -27.68
N GLN A 83 -18.08 11.28 -28.05
CA GLN A 83 -17.67 10.70 -29.32
C GLN A 83 -18.20 9.27 -29.44
N ALA A 84 -18.14 8.45 -28.38
CA ALA A 84 -18.79 7.12 -28.30
C ALA A 84 -20.29 7.16 -28.58
N LYS A 85 -20.94 8.19 -28.04
CA LYS A 85 -22.38 8.37 -28.15
C LYS A 85 -22.83 8.99 -29.48
N ILE A 86 -21.89 9.52 -30.26
CA ILE A 86 -22.11 10.03 -31.62
C ILE A 86 -21.71 8.96 -32.64
N GLU A 87 -20.60 8.27 -32.40
CA GLU A 87 -20.12 7.10 -33.13
C GLU A 87 -20.92 5.83 -32.81
N SER A 88 -21.88 5.87 -31.90
CA SER A 88 -22.96 4.87 -31.84
C SER A 88 -23.89 4.91 -33.07
N TYR A 89 -23.63 5.81 -34.05
CA TYR A 89 -24.13 5.71 -35.42
C TYR A 89 -23.26 4.79 -36.32
N ALA A 90 -22.10 4.34 -35.85
CA ALA A 90 -21.25 3.31 -36.46
C ALA A 90 -21.36 2.01 -35.64
N PRO A 91 -22.12 1.01 -36.11
CA PRO A 91 -22.58 -0.13 -35.30
C PRO A 91 -21.49 -1.18 -35.00
N ALA A 92 -20.22 -0.92 -35.28
CA ALA A 92 -19.18 -1.95 -35.31
C ALA A 92 -18.05 -1.81 -34.26
N LEU A 93 -17.97 -0.72 -33.49
CA LEU A 93 -16.91 -0.53 -32.49
C LEU A 93 -17.49 0.04 -31.19
N SER A 94 -17.72 -0.86 -30.22
CA SER A 94 -18.20 -0.52 -28.89
C SER A 94 -17.01 -0.24 -27.96
N TYR A 95 -16.83 1.01 -27.55
CA TYR A 95 -15.94 1.36 -26.45
C TYR A 95 -16.77 1.67 -25.20
N ALA A 96 -16.43 0.99 -24.11
CA ALA A 96 -17.25 0.88 -22.90
C ALA A 96 -17.39 2.21 -22.11
N PRO A 97 -18.54 2.48 -21.48
CA PRO A 97 -18.81 3.76 -20.82
C PRO A 97 -18.16 3.81 -19.42
N VAL A 98 -17.35 4.84 -19.18
CA VAL A 98 -16.83 5.10 -17.82
C VAL A 98 -17.98 5.64 -16.97
N GLY A 99 -18.49 4.86 -16.02
CA GLY A 99 -19.61 5.26 -15.17
C GLY A 99 -20.34 4.09 -14.53
N SER A 100 -20.21 2.89 -15.10
CA SER A 100 -20.45 1.67 -14.35
C SER A 100 -19.27 1.48 -13.39
N LYS A 101 -19.54 1.28 -12.09
CA LYS A 101 -18.88 0.15 -11.44
C LYS A 101 -19.15 -0.98 -12.40
N ILE A 102 -18.15 -1.42 -13.16
CA ILE A 102 -18.33 -2.54 -14.07
C ILE A 102 -18.87 -3.64 -13.15
N PRO A 103 -20.17 -4.02 -13.23
CA PRO A 103 -20.59 -5.21 -12.50
C PRO A 103 -19.65 -6.31 -13.00
N GLU A 104 -19.15 -7.18 -12.12
CA GLU A 104 -18.16 -8.21 -12.49
C GLU A 104 -18.58 -9.00 -13.77
N SER A 105 -19.88 -8.95 -14.12
CA SER A 105 -20.51 -9.42 -15.35
C SER A 105 -20.20 -8.69 -16.68
N GLU A 106 -19.56 -7.52 -16.71
CA GLU A 106 -19.30 -6.75 -17.97
C GLU A 106 -17.83 -6.74 -18.42
N VAL A 107 -16.91 -7.24 -17.59
CA VAL A 107 -15.67 -7.80 -18.15
C VAL A 107 -16.08 -9.19 -18.65
N ILE A 108 -15.66 -9.60 -19.84
CA ILE A 108 -15.74 -11.03 -20.22
C ILE A 108 -14.70 -11.74 -19.35
N VAL A 109 -14.97 -11.83 -18.03
CA VAL A 109 -14.27 -12.70 -17.12
C VAL A 109 -14.82 -14.06 -17.48
N ASP A 110 -13.92 -14.98 -17.83
CA ASP A 110 -14.28 -16.39 -17.89
C ASP A 110 -15.10 -16.71 -16.62
N PRO A 111 -16.32 -17.26 -16.72
CA PRO A 111 -17.15 -17.60 -15.57
C PRO A 111 -16.39 -18.42 -14.51
N GLN A 112 -15.37 -19.18 -14.94
CA GLN A 112 -14.48 -19.91 -14.05
C GLN A 112 -13.55 -18.98 -13.26
N LYS A 113 -12.99 -17.94 -13.89
CA LYS A 113 -12.12 -16.96 -13.22
C LYS A 113 -12.89 -16.07 -12.24
N GLU A 114 -14.15 -15.74 -12.52
CA GLU A 114 -15.00 -15.02 -11.57
C GLU A 114 -15.29 -15.88 -10.33
N ARG A 115 -15.64 -17.16 -10.52
CA ARG A 115 -15.83 -18.11 -9.41
C ARG A 115 -14.58 -18.29 -8.58
N LEU A 116 -13.41 -18.37 -9.22
CA LEU A 116 -12.12 -18.45 -8.55
C LEU A 116 -11.89 -17.26 -7.61
N ILE A 117 -12.07 -16.05 -8.12
CA ILE A 117 -11.92 -14.82 -7.33
C ILE A 117 -12.94 -14.79 -6.18
N ALA A 118 -14.18 -15.26 -6.43
CA ALA A 118 -15.21 -15.37 -5.40
C ALA A 118 -14.78 -16.31 -4.26
N TYR A 119 -14.28 -17.52 -4.57
CA TYR A 119 -13.78 -18.47 -3.58
C TYR A 119 -12.61 -17.92 -2.75
N LEU A 120 -11.69 -17.19 -3.38
CA LEU A 120 -10.60 -16.53 -2.66
C LEU A 120 -11.12 -15.42 -1.72
N ARG A 121 -12.14 -14.68 -2.13
CA ARG A 121 -12.78 -13.62 -1.35
C ARG A 121 -13.55 -14.20 -0.17
N THR A 122 -14.35 -15.24 -0.37
CA THR A 122 -15.09 -15.94 0.70
C THR A 122 -14.14 -16.57 1.71
N GLY A 123 -13.11 -17.28 1.25
CA GLY A 123 -12.06 -17.85 2.12
C GLY A 123 -11.38 -16.81 3.01
N LYS A 124 -11.00 -15.66 2.43
CA LYS A 124 -10.42 -14.53 3.20
C LYS A 124 -11.41 -13.95 4.22
N ASN A 125 -12.69 -13.83 3.86
CA ASN A 125 -13.72 -13.36 4.77
C ASN A 125 -13.89 -14.31 5.96
N TYR A 126 -13.89 -15.64 5.73
CA TYR A 126 -13.95 -16.63 6.82
C TYR A 126 -12.73 -16.55 7.74
N LEU A 127 -11.53 -16.36 7.20
CA LEU A 127 -10.35 -16.10 8.03
C LEU A 127 -10.53 -14.81 8.86
N ARG A 128 -10.96 -13.70 8.26
CA ARG A 128 -11.18 -12.46 9.04
C ARG A 128 -12.20 -12.66 10.17
N ASN A 129 -13.21 -13.48 9.96
CA ASN A 129 -14.25 -13.81 10.93
C ASN A 129 -13.86 -14.94 11.90
N GLN A 130 -12.58 -15.31 11.98
CA GLN A 130 -12.06 -16.37 12.86
C GLN A 130 -12.74 -17.75 12.66
N ALA A 131 -13.21 -18.04 11.45
CA ALA A 131 -13.80 -19.32 11.07
C ALA A 131 -12.87 -20.10 10.11
N PRO A 132 -11.69 -20.56 10.56
CA PRO A 132 -10.70 -21.16 9.68
C PRO A 132 -11.16 -22.48 9.05
N GLU A 133 -12.02 -23.25 9.74
CA GLU A 133 -12.58 -24.50 9.21
C GLU A 133 -13.41 -24.30 7.94
N LYS A 134 -14.17 -23.19 7.87
CA LYS A 134 -14.95 -22.82 6.70
C LYS A 134 -14.10 -22.20 5.60
N ALA A 135 -12.97 -21.58 5.95
CA ALA A 135 -12.05 -21.01 4.97
C ALA A 135 -11.33 -22.09 4.14
N PHE A 136 -11.02 -23.24 4.76
CA PHE A 136 -10.30 -24.33 4.11
C PHE A 136 -10.96 -24.84 2.81
N PRO A 137 -12.24 -25.25 2.80
CA PRO A 137 -12.89 -25.75 1.59
C PRO A 137 -12.99 -24.68 0.49
N GLU A 138 -13.19 -23.42 0.84
CA GLU A 138 -13.22 -22.31 -0.14
C GLU A 138 -11.87 -22.14 -0.84
N PHE A 139 -10.77 -22.11 -0.07
CA PHE A 139 -9.44 -22.02 -0.67
C PHE A 139 -9.04 -23.29 -1.42
N LYS A 140 -9.56 -24.46 -1.03
CA LYS A 140 -9.34 -25.71 -1.76
C LYS A 140 -10.02 -25.67 -3.13
N ALA A 141 -11.29 -25.25 -3.17
CA ALA A 141 -12.01 -25.06 -4.42
C ALA A 141 -11.33 -24.01 -5.33
N ALA A 142 -10.80 -22.94 -4.74
CA ALA A 142 -9.99 -21.97 -5.48
C ALA A 142 -8.70 -22.59 -6.04
N LEU A 143 -7.99 -23.42 -5.27
CA LEU A 143 -6.76 -24.06 -5.72
C LEU A 143 -7.01 -24.98 -6.91
N ASP A 144 -8.00 -25.87 -6.79
CA ASP A 144 -8.35 -26.84 -7.84
C ASP A 144 -8.74 -26.12 -9.14
N LEU A 145 -9.51 -25.03 -9.02
CA LEU A 145 -9.93 -24.22 -10.16
C LEU A 145 -8.76 -23.45 -10.79
N ALA A 146 -7.88 -22.85 -9.98
CA ALA A 146 -6.69 -22.17 -10.48
C ALA A 146 -5.75 -23.11 -11.24
N GLN A 147 -5.58 -24.34 -10.75
CA GLN A 147 -4.80 -25.37 -11.43
C GLN A 147 -5.43 -25.78 -12.76
N SER A 148 -6.75 -25.94 -12.81
CA SER A 148 -7.46 -26.26 -14.06
C SER A 148 -7.34 -25.17 -15.12
N LEU A 149 -7.23 -23.90 -14.68
CA LEU A 149 -7.06 -22.73 -15.54
C LEU A 149 -5.59 -22.44 -15.90
N GLY A 150 -4.63 -23.11 -15.23
CA GLY A 150 -3.21 -22.80 -15.36
C GLY A 150 -2.81 -21.43 -14.81
N ASP A 151 -3.62 -20.85 -13.91
CA ASP A 151 -3.36 -19.53 -13.31
C ASP A 151 -2.50 -19.67 -12.05
N HIS A 152 -1.17 -19.74 -12.24
CA HIS A 152 -0.21 -19.91 -11.14
C HIS A 152 -0.22 -18.78 -10.10
N VAL A 153 -0.68 -17.57 -10.47
CA VAL A 153 -0.78 -16.44 -9.55
C VAL A 153 -1.90 -16.69 -8.53
N GLU A 154 -3.06 -17.12 -9.01
CA GLU A 154 -4.19 -17.46 -8.16
C GLU A 154 -3.97 -18.80 -7.42
N GLU A 155 -3.27 -19.76 -8.02
CA GLU A 155 -2.84 -21.00 -7.37
C GLU A 155 -2.01 -20.70 -6.12
N LYS A 156 -1.02 -19.80 -6.24
CA LYS A 156 -0.18 -19.35 -5.13
C LYS A 156 -0.98 -18.66 -4.01
N LYS A 157 -1.98 -17.85 -4.37
CA LYS A 157 -2.87 -17.18 -3.40
C LYS A 157 -3.75 -18.19 -2.67
N ALA A 158 -4.30 -19.18 -3.37
CA ALA A 158 -5.11 -20.24 -2.79
C ALA A 158 -4.28 -21.11 -1.82
N ALA A 159 -3.08 -21.54 -2.23
CA ALA A 159 -2.16 -22.31 -1.40
C ALA A 159 -1.80 -21.56 -0.09
N ARG A 160 -1.50 -20.25 -0.19
CA ARG A 160 -1.26 -19.42 1.01
C ARG A 160 -2.48 -19.36 1.94
N GLY A 161 -3.68 -19.25 1.36
CA GLY A 161 -4.94 -19.26 2.12
C GLY A 161 -5.18 -20.59 2.85
N LEU A 162 -4.88 -21.72 2.20
CA LEU A 162 -4.94 -23.06 2.81
C LEU A 162 -3.95 -23.19 3.96
N GLY A 163 -2.70 -22.78 3.76
CA GLY A 163 -1.67 -22.77 4.81
C GLY A 163 -2.10 -21.94 6.03
N ALA A 164 -2.61 -20.73 5.80
CA ALA A 164 -3.10 -19.86 6.86
C ALA A 164 -4.33 -20.43 7.59
N SER A 165 -5.25 -21.07 6.87
CA SER A 165 -6.40 -21.76 7.48
C SER A 165 -5.96 -22.91 8.39
N LEU A 166 -5.02 -23.73 7.93
CA LEU A 166 -4.51 -24.87 8.71
C LEU A 166 -3.68 -24.42 9.92
N GLN A 167 -2.86 -23.37 9.79
CA GLN A 167 -2.17 -22.74 10.92
C GLN A 167 -3.13 -22.35 12.03
N ARG A 168 -4.24 -21.68 11.69
CA ARG A 168 -5.25 -21.28 12.68
C ARG A 168 -6.05 -22.44 13.27
N GLN A 169 -6.01 -23.61 12.64
CA GLN A 169 -6.57 -24.86 13.17
C GLN A 169 -5.54 -25.65 14.02
N GLY A 170 -4.29 -25.17 14.16
CA GLY A 170 -3.22 -25.90 14.82
C GLY A 170 -2.63 -27.06 14.01
N LYS A 171 -2.97 -27.18 12.71
CA LYS A 171 -2.49 -28.24 11.81
C LYS A 171 -1.20 -27.82 11.10
N TYR A 172 -0.16 -27.57 11.88
CA TYR A 172 1.08 -26.94 11.40
C TYR A 172 1.83 -27.75 10.35
N LYS A 173 1.88 -29.08 10.48
CA LYS A 173 2.55 -29.97 9.49
C LYS A 173 1.92 -29.87 8.11
N GLU A 174 0.58 -29.86 8.04
CA GLU A 174 -0.15 -29.70 6.79
C GLU A 174 0.02 -28.28 6.22
N ALA A 175 0.02 -27.27 7.09
CA ALA A 175 0.24 -25.88 6.67
C ALA A 175 1.61 -25.67 6.02
N ILE A 176 2.66 -26.30 6.56
CA ILE A 176 4.02 -26.27 5.98
C ILE A 176 4.00 -26.77 4.53
N ASN A 177 3.21 -27.79 4.20
CA ASN A 177 3.14 -28.32 2.84
C ASN A 177 2.57 -27.28 1.86
N TYR A 178 1.50 -26.58 2.24
CA TYR A 178 0.90 -25.55 1.38
C TYR A 178 1.76 -24.27 1.27
N HIS A 179 2.44 -23.86 2.36
CA HIS A 179 3.40 -22.76 2.27
C HIS A 179 4.65 -23.16 1.44
N SER A 180 5.07 -24.42 1.51
CA SER A 180 6.15 -24.94 0.64
C SER A 180 5.73 -25.00 -0.83
N MET A 181 4.45 -25.28 -1.10
CA MET A 181 3.89 -25.19 -2.45
C MET A 181 3.99 -23.78 -3.03
N VAL A 182 3.75 -22.73 -2.23
CA VAL A 182 3.97 -21.33 -2.65
C VAL A 182 5.41 -21.11 -3.11
N LEU A 183 6.39 -21.59 -2.35
CA LEU A 183 7.82 -21.49 -2.71
C LEU A 183 8.14 -22.24 -4.01
N ASN A 184 7.57 -23.44 -4.19
CA ASN A 184 7.77 -24.24 -5.40
C ASN A 184 7.18 -23.55 -6.64
N ILE A 185 5.95 -23.01 -6.54
CA ILE A 185 5.31 -22.28 -7.65
C ILE A 185 6.15 -21.06 -8.01
N SER A 186 6.56 -20.26 -7.02
CA SER A 186 7.42 -19.09 -7.26
C SER A 186 8.74 -19.45 -7.94
N LYS A 187 9.37 -20.57 -7.57
CA LYS A 187 10.57 -21.07 -8.23
C LYS A 187 10.31 -21.48 -9.69
N MET A 188 9.15 -22.06 -9.99
CA MET A 188 8.77 -22.46 -11.34
C MET A 188 8.43 -21.26 -12.24
N THR A 189 7.73 -20.25 -11.71
CA THR A 189 7.31 -19.07 -12.48
C THR A 189 8.37 -17.97 -12.54
N GLY A 190 9.38 -18.01 -11.66
CA GLY A 190 10.36 -16.93 -11.49
C GLY A 190 9.76 -15.68 -10.84
N GLU A 191 8.59 -15.80 -10.21
CA GLU A 191 7.89 -14.68 -9.56
C GLU A 191 8.05 -14.75 -8.04
N ASP A 192 8.79 -13.80 -7.49
CA ASP A 192 9.14 -13.77 -6.07
C ASP A 192 8.01 -13.30 -5.13
N ALA A 193 6.84 -12.91 -5.67
CA ALA A 193 5.77 -12.37 -4.83
C ALA A 193 5.24 -13.41 -3.83
N GLY A 194 5.31 -13.08 -2.54
CA GLY A 194 4.85 -13.94 -1.44
C GLY A 194 5.81 -15.05 -1.02
N VAL A 195 7.03 -15.10 -1.57
CA VAL A 195 8.10 -16.01 -1.13
C VAL A 195 8.54 -15.67 0.29
N THR A 196 8.76 -14.38 0.56
CA THR A 196 9.17 -13.88 1.87
C THR A 196 8.12 -14.24 2.93
N GLU A 197 6.83 -13.95 2.68
CA GLU A 197 5.72 -14.34 3.56
C GLU A 197 5.66 -15.86 3.82
N ALA A 198 5.91 -16.69 2.80
CA ALA A 198 5.89 -18.15 2.95
C ALA A 198 7.03 -18.67 3.83
N TYR A 199 8.24 -18.09 3.74
CA TYR A 199 9.34 -18.46 4.63
C TYR A 199 9.02 -18.14 6.10
N GLY A 200 8.48 -16.95 6.37
CA GLY A 200 8.05 -16.57 7.73
C GLY A 200 6.97 -17.51 8.25
N ALA A 201 5.95 -17.81 7.43
CA ALA A 201 4.87 -18.70 7.85
C ALA A 201 5.33 -20.14 8.09
N ILE A 202 6.28 -20.67 7.32
CA ILE A 202 6.88 -21.99 7.57
C ILE A 202 7.68 -21.97 8.88
N ALA A 203 8.44 -20.91 9.13
CA ALA A 203 9.20 -20.76 10.37
C ALA A 203 8.26 -20.75 11.58
N ASP A 204 7.18 -19.96 11.53
CA ASP A 204 6.14 -19.92 12.58
C ASP A 204 5.55 -21.31 12.84
N CYS A 205 5.22 -22.07 11.78
CA CYS A 205 4.74 -23.44 11.94
C CYS A 205 5.76 -24.36 12.65
N TYR A 206 7.05 -24.25 12.35
CA TYR A 206 8.07 -25.05 13.02
C TYR A 206 8.28 -24.63 14.48
N THR A 207 8.15 -23.33 14.78
CA THR A 207 8.17 -22.82 16.15
C THR A 207 7.04 -23.44 16.98
N GLU A 208 5.82 -23.46 16.44
CA GLU A 208 4.64 -24.06 17.10
C GLU A 208 4.76 -25.58 17.27
N LEU A 209 5.52 -26.25 16.39
CA LEU A 209 5.83 -27.68 16.52
C LEU A 209 6.99 -27.96 17.51
N GLY A 210 7.67 -26.93 18.03
CA GLY A 210 8.84 -27.07 18.89
C GLY A 210 10.14 -27.41 18.14
N GLU A 211 10.15 -27.40 16.81
CA GLU A 211 11.32 -27.71 15.98
C GLU A 211 12.17 -26.44 15.73
N LEU A 212 12.70 -25.86 16.80
CA LEU A 212 13.33 -24.53 16.80
C LEU A 212 14.53 -24.41 15.86
N GLU A 213 15.33 -25.47 15.69
CA GLU A 213 16.46 -25.45 14.75
C GLU A 213 16.02 -25.29 13.29
N LYS A 214 14.88 -25.90 12.93
CA LYS A 214 14.32 -25.74 11.58
C LYS A 214 13.68 -24.37 11.43
N ALA A 215 12.95 -23.91 12.45
CA ALA A 215 12.38 -22.56 12.46
C ALA A 215 13.46 -21.50 12.23
N GLY A 216 14.58 -21.57 12.96
CA GLY A 216 15.72 -20.67 12.81
C GLY A 216 16.23 -20.59 11.37
N LYS A 217 16.48 -21.75 10.73
CA LYS A 217 16.92 -21.80 9.32
C LYS A 217 15.93 -21.13 8.35
N PHE A 218 14.63 -21.17 8.63
CA PHE A 218 13.62 -20.53 7.80
C PHE A 218 13.49 -19.03 8.10
N TYR A 219 13.65 -18.61 9.36
CA TYR A 219 13.76 -17.19 9.71
C TYR A 219 15.00 -16.54 9.11
N ASP A 220 16.15 -17.22 9.08
CA ASP A 220 17.36 -16.71 8.42
C ASP A 220 17.10 -16.43 6.94
N LYS A 221 16.39 -17.32 6.24
CA LYS A 221 15.98 -17.11 4.84
C LYS A 221 14.98 -15.97 4.69
N TYR A 222 14.04 -15.84 5.61
CA TYR A 222 13.08 -14.73 5.63
C TYR A 222 13.80 -13.38 5.78
N ILE A 223 14.69 -13.25 6.76
CA ILE A 223 15.48 -12.05 7.03
C ILE A 223 16.38 -11.72 5.84
N ALA A 224 17.13 -12.72 5.33
CA ALA A 224 17.99 -12.52 4.17
C ALA A 224 17.22 -12.00 2.95
N ARG A 225 15.93 -12.37 2.78
CA ARG A 225 15.12 -11.80 1.69
C ARG A 225 14.70 -10.35 1.94
N LEU A 226 14.35 -9.99 3.17
CA LEU A 226 14.02 -8.61 3.52
C LEU A 226 15.20 -7.64 3.34
N GLU A 227 16.43 -8.13 3.52
CA GLU A 227 17.65 -7.34 3.34
C GLU A 227 18.03 -7.13 1.87
N ASN A 228 17.51 -7.99 0.97
CA ASN A 228 17.85 -8.01 -0.46
C ASN A 228 16.75 -7.40 -1.36
N GLU A 229 15.63 -6.96 -0.80
CA GLU A 229 14.51 -6.26 -1.51
C GLU A 229 14.67 -4.74 -1.47
#